data_AF-A0A0D1WIV9-F1
#
_entry.id   AF-A0A0D1WIV9-F1
#
_cell.length_a   1.000
_cell.length_b   1.000
_cell.length_c   1.000
_cell.angle_alpha   90.00
_cell.angle_beta   90.00
_cell.angle_gamma   90.00
#
_symmetry.space_group_name_H-M   'P 1'
#
loop_
_entity.id
_entity.type
_entity.pdbx_description
1 polymer ?
#
loop_
_entity_poly.entity_id
_entity_poly.type
_entity_poly.pdbx_seq_one_letter_code
_entity_poly.pdbx_strand_id
1 'polypeptide(L)'
;MVENIFKNVPDVVYAYHLLPLPILKADFFRYLILLHEGGTYTDIDTEALKPIKTWTKHGARQLNTNVSIVIGVEADPDREDWRQWYARRLQFCQWTIHSKPGHPILVEVVARITELTLAMHREGRLSAAESMDEILNHTGPGIWTDAIFAYFNIAPRQGPINNNTFFNLREPKVVDDVLVLPITSFSPGMGFPGSEATDHPLAYVRHAFGGSWRTKIEE
;
A
#
# COMPACT_ATOMS: atom_id res chain seq x y z
N MET A 1 4.66 -8.42 -19.85
CA MET A 1 5.64 -7.91 -18.86
C MET A 1 5.75 -8.83 -17.65
N VAL A 2 4.67 -9.05 -16.89
CA VAL A 2 4.66 -9.95 -15.72
C VAL A 2 5.19 -11.35 -16.05
N GLU A 3 4.70 -11.97 -17.12
CA GLU A 3 5.14 -13.30 -17.58
C GLU A 3 6.68 -13.38 -17.77
N ASN A 4 7.29 -12.34 -18.34
CA ASN A 4 8.73 -12.33 -18.61
C ASN A 4 9.55 -12.12 -17.33
N ILE A 5 9.10 -11.22 -16.46
CA ILE A 5 9.78 -10.87 -15.20
C ILE A 5 9.73 -12.05 -14.22
N PHE A 6 8.56 -12.67 -14.08
CA PHE A 6 8.29 -13.71 -13.08
C PHE A 6 8.27 -15.12 -13.67
N LYS A 7 8.89 -15.36 -14.83
CA LYS A 7 8.93 -16.68 -15.50
C LYS A 7 9.45 -17.83 -14.63
N ASN A 8 10.32 -17.52 -13.65
CA ASN A 8 10.90 -18.50 -12.72
C ASN A 8 10.05 -18.70 -11.45
N VAL A 9 8.93 -17.99 -11.33
CA VAL A 9 7.97 -18.07 -10.23
C VAL A 9 6.57 -18.27 -10.83
N PRO A 10 6.29 -19.44 -11.43
CA PRO A 10 5.09 -19.65 -12.25
C PRO A 10 3.78 -19.43 -11.49
N ASP A 11 3.76 -19.68 -10.18
CA ASP A 11 2.60 -19.46 -9.33
C ASP A 11 2.17 -17.98 -9.30
N VAL A 12 3.13 -17.05 -9.28
CA VAL A 12 2.85 -15.60 -9.32
C VAL A 12 2.21 -15.22 -10.66
N VAL A 13 2.75 -15.73 -11.76
CA VAL A 13 2.21 -15.49 -13.10
C VAL A 13 0.80 -16.07 -13.20
N TYR A 14 0.62 -17.30 -12.73
CA TYR A 14 -0.67 -17.99 -12.78
C TYR A 14 -1.72 -17.26 -11.93
N ALA A 15 -1.41 -16.87 -10.69
CA ALA A 15 -2.27 -16.06 -9.85
C ALA A 15 -2.67 -14.73 -10.53
N TYR A 16 -1.72 -14.02 -11.14
CA TYR A 16 -2.01 -12.78 -11.86
C TYR A 16 -3.03 -12.97 -13.00
N HIS A 17 -2.96 -14.09 -13.73
CA HIS A 17 -3.94 -14.40 -14.78
C HIS A 17 -5.31 -14.79 -14.22
N LEU A 18 -5.35 -15.49 -13.07
CA LEU A 18 -6.57 -15.93 -12.40
C LEU A 18 -7.41 -14.79 -11.83
N LEU A 19 -6.81 -13.66 -11.46
CA LEU A 19 -7.54 -12.53 -10.89
C LEU A 19 -8.69 -12.08 -11.83
N PRO A 20 -9.94 -12.06 -11.38
CA PRO A 20 -11.10 -11.88 -12.26
C PRO A 20 -11.32 -10.42 -12.67
N LEU A 21 -10.89 -9.47 -11.83
CA LEU A 21 -11.16 -8.03 -12.03
C LEU A 21 -9.90 -7.26 -12.45
N PRO A 22 -10.03 -6.26 -13.35
CA PRO A 22 -8.91 -5.38 -13.71
C PRO A 22 -8.29 -4.65 -12.53
N ILE A 23 -9.09 -4.24 -11.53
CA ILE A 23 -8.59 -3.56 -10.34
C ILE A 23 -7.68 -4.46 -9.51
N LEU A 24 -8.05 -5.74 -9.34
CA LEU A 24 -7.21 -6.71 -8.64
C LEU A 24 -5.87 -6.91 -9.36
N LYS A 25 -5.89 -6.96 -10.70
CA LYS A 25 -4.67 -7.06 -11.50
C LYS A 25 -3.81 -5.81 -11.37
N ALA A 26 -4.39 -4.61 -11.38
CA ALA A 26 -3.67 -3.35 -11.22
C ALA A 26 -3.01 -3.26 -9.83
N ASP A 27 -3.76 -3.58 -8.78
CA ASP A 27 -3.26 -3.69 -7.41
C ASP A 27 -2.13 -4.71 -7.31
N PHE A 28 -2.28 -5.92 -7.88
CA PHE A 28 -1.21 -6.91 -7.81
C PHE A 28 0.03 -6.47 -8.61
N PHE A 29 -0.19 -5.89 -9.81
CA PHE A 29 0.88 -5.42 -10.68
C PHE A 29 1.78 -4.39 -10.01
N ARG A 30 1.24 -3.46 -9.21
CA ARG A 30 2.05 -2.42 -8.56
C ARG A 30 3.06 -3.00 -7.58
N TYR A 31 2.71 -4.07 -6.87
CA TYR A 31 3.65 -4.77 -6.00
C TYR A 31 4.70 -5.54 -6.80
N LEU A 32 4.28 -6.22 -7.87
CA LEU A 32 5.16 -6.98 -8.74
C LEU A 32 6.23 -6.11 -9.40
N ILE A 33 5.84 -4.94 -9.92
CA ILE A 33 6.80 -4.04 -10.57
C ILE A 33 7.78 -3.44 -9.57
N LEU A 34 7.32 -3.01 -8.40
CA LEU A 34 8.19 -2.52 -7.33
C LEU A 34 9.11 -3.61 -6.79
N LEU A 35 8.63 -4.84 -6.71
CA LEU A 35 9.43 -5.98 -6.26
C LEU A 35 10.61 -6.22 -7.22
N HIS A 36 10.36 -6.11 -8.52
CA HIS A 36 11.38 -6.35 -9.55
C HIS A 36 12.32 -5.16 -9.75
N GLU A 37 11.78 -3.98 -10.02
CA GLU A 37 12.52 -2.79 -10.45
C GLU A 37 12.84 -1.83 -9.29
N GLY A 38 12.04 -1.88 -8.22
CA GLY A 38 12.00 -0.80 -7.23
C GLY A 38 11.48 0.51 -7.84
N GLY A 39 11.98 1.63 -7.35
CA GLY A 39 11.56 2.96 -7.79
C GLY A 39 10.30 3.43 -7.10
N THR A 40 9.50 4.25 -7.79
CA THR A 40 8.24 4.80 -7.27
C THR A 40 7.09 4.34 -8.15
N TYR A 41 6.08 3.77 -7.53
CA TYR A 41 4.77 3.59 -8.14
C TYR A 41 3.83 4.66 -7.58
N THR A 42 2.98 5.20 -8.45
CA THR A 42 1.87 6.07 -8.09
C THR A 42 0.70 5.84 -9.04
N ASP A 43 -0.54 5.87 -8.56
CA ASP A 43 -1.72 5.75 -9.41
C ASP A 43 -1.81 6.90 -10.43
N ILE A 44 -2.49 6.67 -11.55
CA ILE A 44 -2.49 7.58 -12.71
C ILE A 44 -3.15 8.94 -12.41
N ASP A 45 -4.05 8.99 -11.44
CA ASP A 45 -4.79 10.17 -11.00
C ASP A 45 -4.12 10.86 -9.81
N THR A 46 -2.79 10.78 -9.75
CA THR A 46 -1.96 11.48 -8.76
C THR A 46 -1.16 12.62 -9.37
N GLU A 47 -0.91 13.64 -8.55
CA GLU A 47 -0.05 14.76 -8.86
C GLU A 47 1.15 14.80 -7.90
N ALA A 48 2.35 14.95 -8.47
CA ALA A 48 3.56 15.15 -7.69
C ALA A 48 3.66 16.62 -7.23
N LEU A 49 3.40 16.87 -5.94
CA LEU A 49 3.57 18.20 -5.34
C LEU A 49 5.04 18.50 -5.02
N LYS A 50 5.83 17.46 -4.69
CA LYS A 50 7.27 17.59 -4.39
C LYS A 50 8.10 16.49 -5.03
N PRO A 51 9.35 16.79 -5.44
CA PRO A 51 10.22 15.79 -6.05
C PRO A 51 10.50 14.59 -5.12
N ILE A 52 10.50 13.37 -5.64
CA ILE A 52 10.74 12.12 -4.86
C ILE A 52 11.99 12.21 -3.97
N LYS A 53 13.07 12.84 -4.46
CA LYS A 53 14.32 13.08 -3.72
C LYS A 53 14.15 13.91 -2.42
N THR A 54 12.99 14.50 -2.18
CA THR A 54 12.70 15.27 -0.96
C THR A 54 11.96 14.46 0.10
N TRP A 55 11.36 13.32 -0.25
CA TRP A 55 10.46 12.58 0.65
C TRP A 55 11.18 12.09 1.91
N THR A 56 12.49 11.82 1.79
CA THR A 56 13.35 11.37 2.89
C THR A 56 14.02 12.51 3.66
N LYS A 57 13.90 13.77 3.21
CA LYS A 57 14.60 14.92 3.82
C LYS A 57 14.07 15.28 5.20
N HIS A 58 12.76 15.16 5.42
CA HIS A 58 12.11 15.53 6.67
C HIS A 58 12.08 14.40 7.72
N GLY A 59 12.42 13.15 7.33
CA GLY A 59 12.46 12.00 8.25
C GLY A 59 13.81 11.29 8.25
N ALA A 60 14.15 10.59 7.16
CA ALA A 60 15.34 9.73 7.09
C ALA A 60 16.67 10.49 7.25
N ARG A 61 16.78 11.69 6.66
CA ARG A 61 18.03 12.48 6.75
C ARG A 61 18.30 12.99 8.17
N GLN A 62 17.26 13.17 8.97
CA GLN A 62 17.39 13.56 10.38
C GLN A 62 17.86 12.37 11.25
N LEU A 63 17.55 11.14 10.83
CA LEU A 63 17.83 9.92 11.59
C LEU A 63 19.10 9.20 11.13
N ASN A 64 19.74 9.64 10.04
CA ASN A 64 20.93 9.01 9.44
C ASN A 64 20.74 7.49 9.20
N THR A 65 19.51 7.07 8.87
CA THR A 65 19.15 5.67 8.65
C THR A 65 19.11 5.33 7.16
N ASN A 66 19.52 4.12 6.82
CA ASN A 66 19.36 3.58 5.47
C ASN A 66 17.90 3.16 5.26
N VAL A 67 17.11 4.04 4.66
CA VAL A 67 15.74 3.72 4.25
C VAL A 67 15.76 2.91 2.95
N SER A 68 15.03 1.80 2.93
CA SER A 68 14.87 0.92 1.78
C SER A 68 13.46 1.00 1.18
N ILE A 69 12.47 1.46 1.94
CA ILE A 69 11.10 1.69 1.46
C ILE A 69 10.47 2.88 2.18
N VAL A 70 9.67 3.65 1.44
CA VAL A 70 8.87 4.79 1.93
C VAL A 70 7.42 4.48 1.65
N ILE A 71 6.62 4.48 2.71
CA ILE A 71 5.18 4.24 2.70
C ILE A 71 4.47 5.38 3.43
N GLY A 72 3.17 5.53 3.23
CA GLY A 72 2.36 6.53 3.93
C GLY A 72 1.16 5.90 4.61
N VAL A 73 0.67 6.52 5.68
CA VAL A 73 -0.66 6.20 6.21
C VAL A 73 -1.70 6.75 5.23
N GLU A 74 -2.67 5.93 4.84
CA GLU A 74 -3.81 6.35 4.02
C GLU A 74 -4.95 6.84 4.89
N ALA A 75 -5.30 6.04 5.90
CA ALA A 75 -6.44 6.27 6.77
C ALA A 75 -6.14 5.83 8.20
N ASP A 76 -6.54 6.68 9.15
CA ASP A 76 -6.47 6.43 10.59
C ASP A 76 -7.78 6.85 11.30
N PRO A 77 -8.93 6.25 10.91
CA PRO A 77 -10.26 6.66 11.38
C PRO A 77 -10.51 6.39 12.87
N ASP A 78 -10.57 7.44 13.70
CA ASP A 78 -10.94 7.32 15.11
C ASP A 78 -12.46 7.34 15.35
N ARG A 79 -13.14 6.31 14.84
CA ARG A 79 -14.60 6.14 14.89
C ARG A 79 -14.99 4.67 14.92
N GLU A 80 -16.08 4.31 15.60
CA GLU A 80 -16.50 2.91 15.79
C GLU A 80 -16.89 2.19 14.49
N ASP A 81 -17.45 2.92 13.54
CA ASP A 81 -17.96 2.43 12.26
C ASP A 81 -16.91 2.41 11.14
N TRP A 82 -15.62 2.50 11.48
CA TRP A 82 -14.53 2.48 10.49
C TRP A 82 -14.60 1.28 9.54
N ARG A 83 -15.07 0.11 10.03
CA ARG A 83 -15.19 -1.14 9.26
C ARG A 83 -16.14 -1.04 8.06
N GLN A 84 -17.00 -0.04 8.01
CA GLN A 84 -17.89 0.19 6.86
C GLN A 84 -17.15 0.75 5.64
N TRP A 85 -15.98 1.36 5.86
CA TRP A 85 -15.26 2.16 4.85
C TRP A 85 -13.84 1.68 4.60
N TYR A 86 -13.25 1.00 5.57
CA TYR A 86 -11.83 0.69 5.64
C TYR A 86 -11.61 -0.77 6.02
N ALA A 87 -10.67 -1.44 5.36
CA ALA A 87 -10.36 -2.84 5.65
C ALA A 87 -9.63 -3.01 6.99
N ARG A 88 -8.89 -1.99 7.45
CA ARG A 88 -8.18 -2.00 8.75
C ARG A 88 -8.40 -0.68 9.49
N ARG A 89 -8.25 -0.70 10.82
CA ARG A 89 -8.37 0.50 11.67
C ARG A 89 -7.30 1.54 11.35
N LEU A 90 -6.08 1.10 11.04
CA LEU A 90 -5.04 1.89 10.42
C LEU A 90 -4.75 1.24 9.07
N GLN A 91 -4.75 1.99 7.98
CA GLN A 91 -4.40 1.50 6.65
C GLN A 91 -3.23 2.28 6.08
N PHE A 92 -2.30 1.56 5.46
CA PHE A 92 -1.23 2.19 4.70
C PHE A 92 -1.65 2.39 3.24
N CYS A 93 -1.22 3.51 2.68
CA CYS A 93 -1.38 3.86 1.28
C CYS A 93 -0.66 2.83 0.41
N GLN A 94 -1.42 2.25 -0.52
CA GLN A 94 -0.89 1.36 -1.55
C GLN A 94 -0.76 2.02 -2.93
N TRP A 95 -1.46 3.14 -3.16
CA TRP A 95 -1.47 3.82 -4.46
C TRP A 95 -0.30 4.80 -4.63
N THR A 96 0.57 4.95 -3.63
CA THR A 96 1.90 5.57 -3.75
C THR A 96 2.90 4.86 -2.85
N ILE A 97 3.94 4.28 -3.45
CA ILE A 97 5.00 3.55 -2.73
C ILE A 97 6.34 3.86 -3.40
N HIS A 98 7.39 4.09 -2.60
CA HIS A 98 8.77 4.19 -3.11
C HIS A 98 9.63 3.12 -2.45
N SER A 99 10.29 2.26 -3.22
CA SER A 99 11.03 1.11 -2.69
C SER A 99 12.32 0.84 -3.46
N LYS A 100 13.31 0.27 -2.77
CA LYS A 100 14.36 -0.52 -3.43
C LYS A 100 13.76 -1.83 -3.98
N PRO A 101 14.32 -2.39 -5.06
CA PRO A 101 13.90 -3.71 -5.54
C PRO A 101 14.14 -4.77 -4.46
N GLY A 102 13.28 -5.78 -4.41
CA GLY A 102 13.43 -6.91 -3.49
C GLY A 102 13.10 -6.66 -2.02
N HIS A 103 12.46 -5.54 -1.66
CA HIS A 103 12.13 -5.26 -0.25
C HIS A 103 11.24 -6.36 0.36
N PRO A 104 11.52 -6.88 1.58
CA PRO A 104 10.77 -8.01 2.15
C PRO A 104 9.26 -7.79 2.29
N ILE A 105 8.80 -6.56 2.56
CA ILE A 105 7.36 -6.24 2.55
C ILE A 105 6.71 -6.55 1.19
N LEU A 106 7.41 -6.26 0.08
CA LEU A 106 6.91 -6.54 -1.27
C LEU A 106 6.90 -8.04 -1.57
N VAL A 107 7.91 -8.78 -1.08
CA VAL A 107 7.93 -10.25 -1.14
C VAL A 107 6.72 -10.83 -0.41
N GLU A 108 6.48 -10.35 0.82
CA GLU A 108 5.39 -10.82 1.68
C GLU A 108 4.01 -10.56 1.06
N VAL A 109 3.74 -9.35 0.57
CA VAL A 109 2.43 -9.05 -0.04
C VAL A 109 2.22 -9.84 -1.34
N VAL A 110 3.27 -10.02 -2.15
CA VAL A 110 3.18 -10.82 -3.39
C VAL A 110 2.90 -12.28 -3.08
N ALA A 111 3.58 -12.86 -2.07
CA ALA A 111 3.34 -14.22 -1.62
C ALA A 111 1.90 -14.39 -1.12
N ARG A 112 1.42 -13.50 -0.25
CA ARG A 112 0.06 -13.52 0.30
C ARG A 112 -1.03 -13.44 -0.79
N ILE A 113 -0.89 -12.51 -1.73
CA ILE A 113 -1.83 -12.38 -2.86
C ILE A 113 -1.83 -13.65 -3.71
N THR A 114 -0.64 -14.20 -3.99
CA THR A 114 -0.49 -15.42 -4.80
C THR A 114 -1.18 -16.61 -4.11
N GLU A 115 -0.86 -16.85 -2.84
CA GLU A 115 -1.43 -17.94 -2.05
C GLU A 115 -2.95 -17.83 -1.90
N LEU A 116 -3.45 -16.63 -1.59
CA LEU A 116 -4.87 -16.35 -1.46
C LEU A 116 -5.60 -16.61 -2.79
N THR A 117 -5.08 -16.08 -3.89
CA THR A 117 -5.67 -16.28 -5.23
C THR A 117 -5.72 -17.75 -5.60
N LEU A 118 -4.65 -18.51 -5.37
CA LEU A 118 -4.60 -19.94 -5.67
C LEU A 118 -5.54 -20.75 -4.77
N ALA A 119 -5.68 -20.38 -3.49
CA ALA A 119 -6.65 -21.01 -2.59
C ALA A 119 -8.09 -20.75 -3.04
N MET A 120 -8.44 -19.50 -3.34
CA MET A 120 -9.75 -19.13 -3.87
C MET A 120 -10.07 -19.85 -5.17
N HIS A 121 -9.07 -20.02 -6.06
CA HIS A 121 -9.24 -20.76 -7.30
C HIS A 121 -9.57 -22.23 -7.05
N ARG A 122 -8.81 -22.91 -6.18
CA ARG A 122 -9.06 -24.33 -5.82
C ARG A 122 -10.43 -24.54 -5.21
N GLU A 123 -10.94 -23.54 -4.48
CA GLU A 123 -12.24 -23.59 -3.81
C GLU A 123 -13.39 -23.09 -4.69
N GLY A 124 -13.12 -22.67 -5.94
CA GLY A 124 -14.14 -22.15 -6.86
C GLY A 124 -14.76 -20.81 -6.41
N ARG A 125 -14.04 -20.02 -5.61
CA ARG A 125 -14.51 -18.74 -5.03
C ARG A 125 -14.07 -17.49 -5.81
N LEU A 126 -13.21 -17.63 -6.83
CA LEU A 126 -12.86 -16.50 -7.69
C LEU A 126 -14.06 -16.12 -8.57
N SER A 127 -14.49 -14.86 -8.45
CA SER A 127 -15.69 -14.37 -9.12
C SER A 127 -15.48 -12.95 -9.66
N ALA A 128 -16.14 -12.61 -10.76
CA ALA A 128 -16.19 -11.22 -11.22
C ALA A 128 -17.15 -10.35 -10.38
N ALA A 129 -17.89 -10.94 -9.44
CA ALA A 129 -18.81 -10.26 -8.54
C ALA A 129 -18.24 -10.11 -7.12
N GLU A 130 -16.93 -9.87 -7.00
CA GLU A 130 -16.31 -9.61 -5.69
C GLU A 130 -16.86 -8.32 -5.08
N SER A 131 -17.20 -8.41 -3.79
CA SER A 131 -17.61 -7.28 -2.99
C SER A 131 -16.47 -6.28 -2.78
N MET A 132 -16.79 -5.04 -2.40
CA MET A 132 -15.80 -4.04 -2.03
C MET A 132 -14.87 -4.56 -0.92
N ASP A 133 -15.41 -5.27 0.07
CA ASP A 133 -14.61 -5.84 1.16
C ASP A 133 -13.61 -6.89 0.65
N GLU A 134 -14.05 -7.77 -0.26
CA GLU A 134 -13.16 -8.75 -0.89
C GLU A 134 -12.04 -8.08 -1.67
N ILE A 135 -12.35 -7.08 -2.52
CA ILE A 135 -11.34 -6.34 -3.29
C ILE A 135 -10.31 -5.68 -2.38
N LEU A 136 -10.76 -5.00 -1.32
CA LEU A 136 -9.88 -4.31 -0.38
C LEU A 136 -8.97 -5.27 0.41
N ASN A 137 -9.39 -6.51 0.62
CA ASN A 137 -8.65 -7.53 1.36
C ASN A 137 -7.87 -8.52 0.47
N HIS A 138 -8.18 -8.64 -0.82
CA HIS A 138 -7.53 -9.60 -1.71
C HIS A 138 -6.23 -9.06 -2.27
N THR A 139 -6.26 -7.88 -2.89
CA THR A 139 -5.07 -7.21 -3.44
C THR A 139 -4.92 -5.78 -2.94
N GLY A 140 -5.94 -5.25 -2.26
CA GLY A 140 -6.03 -3.85 -1.88
C GLY A 140 -5.27 -3.46 -0.60
N PRO A 141 -5.68 -2.37 0.07
CA PRO A 141 -4.95 -1.79 1.19
C PRO A 141 -4.97 -2.68 2.45
N GLY A 142 -5.91 -3.63 2.56
CA GLY A 142 -6.00 -4.56 3.69
C GLY A 142 -4.80 -5.51 3.75
N ILE A 143 -4.58 -6.28 2.68
CA ILE A 143 -3.48 -7.27 2.62
C ILE A 143 -2.10 -6.60 2.62
N TRP A 144 -2.01 -5.40 2.03
CA TRP A 144 -0.82 -4.55 2.09
C TRP A 144 -0.47 -4.15 3.53
N THR A 145 -1.46 -3.68 4.27
CA THR A 145 -1.27 -3.27 5.66
C THR A 145 -0.85 -4.45 6.53
N ASP A 146 -1.44 -5.63 6.30
CA ASP A 146 -1.07 -6.85 7.02
C ASP A 146 0.37 -7.28 6.73
N ALA A 147 0.82 -7.18 5.46
CA ALA A 147 2.20 -7.49 5.08
C ALA A 147 3.22 -6.55 5.75
N ILE A 148 2.89 -5.26 5.85
CA ILE A 148 3.72 -4.27 6.56
C ILE A 148 3.82 -4.61 8.05
N PHE A 149 2.70 -4.88 8.71
CA PHE A 149 2.72 -5.25 10.13
C PHE A 149 3.41 -6.59 10.38
N ALA A 150 3.28 -7.55 9.48
CA ALA A 150 4.02 -8.81 9.55
C ALA A 150 5.54 -8.54 9.54
N TYR A 151 6.01 -7.71 8.60
CA TYR A 151 7.43 -7.33 8.52
C TYR A 151 7.93 -6.66 9.80
N PHE A 152 7.20 -5.67 10.31
CA PHE A 152 7.58 -4.97 11.55
C PHE A 152 7.65 -5.87 12.79
N ASN A 153 6.96 -7.01 12.76
CA ASN A 153 6.89 -7.93 13.89
C ASN A 153 7.74 -9.21 13.71
N ILE A 154 8.61 -9.29 12.70
CA ILE A 154 9.55 -10.41 12.55
C ILE A 154 10.49 -10.49 13.76
N ALA A 155 11.07 -9.36 14.17
CA ALA A 155 11.98 -9.28 15.31
C ALA A 155 11.90 -7.88 15.98
N PRO A 156 10.76 -7.55 16.61
CA PRO A 156 10.52 -6.19 17.09
C PRO A 156 11.47 -5.81 18.23
N ARG A 157 12.20 -4.70 18.08
CA ARG A 157 13.20 -4.25 19.07
C ARG A 157 12.58 -3.62 20.32
N GLN A 158 11.40 -3.01 20.19
CA GLN A 158 10.76 -2.19 21.23
C GLN A 158 9.35 -2.70 21.61
N GLY A 159 9.11 -4.00 21.42
CA GLY A 159 7.81 -4.62 21.61
C GLY A 159 6.91 -4.59 20.36
N PRO A 160 5.72 -5.20 20.43
CA PRO A 160 4.86 -5.40 19.27
C PRO A 160 4.47 -4.09 18.58
N ILE A 161 4.68 -4.02 17.27
CA ILE A 161 4.29 -2.89 16.43
C ILE A 161 2.84 -3.11 15.98
N ASN A 162 1.96 -2.15 16.26
CA ASN A 162 0.52 -2.25 15.98
C ASN A 162 -0.07 -0.88 15.62
N ASN A 163 -1.39 -0.79 15.47
CA ASN A 163 -2.09 0.45 15.10
C ASN A 163 -1.69 1.64 15.98
N ASN A 164 -1.54 1.44 17.29
CA ASN A 164 -1.19 2.52 18.23
C ASN A 164 0.22 3.09 17.97
N THR A 165 1.10 2.33 17.30
CA THR A 165 2.44 2.79 16.93
C THR A 165 2.40 3.96 15.93
N PHE A 166 1.36 4.04 15.11
CA PHE A 166 1.19 5.03 14.05
C PHE A 166 -0.09 5.86 14.18
N PHE A 167 -0.83 5.69 15.29
CA PHE A 167 -2.03 6.47 15.57
C PHE A 167 -1.69 7.96 15.64
N ASN A 168 -2.49 8.77 14.95
CA ASN A 168 -2.36 10.21 14.80
C ASN A 168 -0.94 10.64 14.40
N LEU A 169 -0.30 9.91 13.50
CA LEU A 169 1.04 10.23 13.01
C LEU A 169 1.04 11.59 12.28
N ARG A 170 1.80 12.56 12.81
CA ARG A 170 1.96 13.91 12.23
C ARG A 170 3.34 14.19 11.64
N GLU A 171 4.35 13.46 12.10
CA GLU A 171 5.73 13.58 11.62
C GLU A 171 6.21 12.23 11.08
N PRO A 172 7.15 12.21 10.12
CA PRO A 172 7.71 10.96 9.60
C PRO A 172 8.32 10.10 10.71
N LYS A 173 8.08 8.79 10.65
CA LYS A 173 8.61 7.81 11.61
C LYS A 173 9.36 6.71 10.89
N VAL A 174 10.55 6.38 11.37
CA VAL A 174 11.31 5.23 10.86
C VAL A 174 11.14 4.04 11.79
N VAL A 175 10.85 2.88 11.20
CA VAL A 175 10.88 1.58 11.87
C VAL A 175 11.77 0.67 11.02
N ASP A 176 12.89 0.23 11.60
CA ASP A 176 13.99 -0.45 10.90
C ASP A 176 14.43 0.33 9.64
N ASP A 177 14.18 -0.18 8.43
CA ASP A 177 14.51 0.45 7.16
C ASP A 177 13.30 1.03 6.41
N VAL A 178 12.16 1.14 7.08
CA VAL A 178 10.90 1.67 6.54
C VAL A 178 10.68 3.09 7.04
N LEU A 179 10.53 4.04 6.13
CA LEU A 179 10.04 5.38 6.45
C LEU A 179 8.52 5.43 6.28
N VAL A 180 7.82 5.59 7.39
CA VAL A 180 6.36 5.76 7.43
C VAL A 180 6.05 7.25 7.48
N LEU A 181 5.31 7.72 6.48
CA LEU A 181 4.89 9.09 6.33
C LEU A 181 3.46 9.32 6.86
N PRO A 182 3.18 10.51 7.44
CA PRO A 182 1.82 10.86 7.87
C PRO A 182 0.88 10.99 6.67
N ILE A 183 -0.44 10.91 6.92
CA ILE A 183 -1.52 11.04 5.93
C ILE A 183 -1.30 12.21 4.97
N THR A 184 -0.95 13.38 5.52
CA THR A 184 -0.66 14.61 4.75
C THR A 184 0.33 14.41 3.61
N SER A 185 1.23 13.43 3.72
CA SER A 185 2.30 13.28 2.74
C SER A 185 1.82 12.79 1.39
N PHE A 186 0.86 11.86 1.39
CA PHE A 186 0.29 11.35 0.15
C PHE A 186 -1.14 11.86 -0.07
N SER A 187 -1.91 12.10 0.97
CA SER A 187 -3.30 12.55 0.90
C SER A 187 -3.53 13.94 1.52
N PRO A 188 -2.87 15.03 1.10
CA PRO A 188 -3.15 16.38 1.57
C PRO A 188 -4.45 16.94 0.98
N GLY A 189 -5.06 17.90 1.66
CA GLY A 189 -6.18 18.69 1.16
C GLY A 189 -7.55 18.01 1.18
N MET A 190 -7.70 16.90 1.90
CA MET A 190 -8.94 16.12 1.94
C MET A 190 -9.92 16.58 3.03
N GLY A 191 -9.49 17.45 3.95
CA GLY A 191 -10.35 18.01 5.00
C GLY A 191 -10.70 17.06 6.14
N PHE A 192 -10.13 15.84 6.16
CA PHE A 192 -10.23 14.91 7.29
C PHE A 192 -9.00 14.96 8.19
N PRO A 193 -9.09 14.51 9.46
CA PRO A 193 -7.96 14.55 10.40
C PRO A 193 -6.70 13.88 9.85
N GLY A 194 -5.56 14.58 9.91
CA GLY A 194 -4.29 14.08 9.38
C GLY A 194 -3.98 14.52 7.95
N SER A 195 -4.95 15.10 7.23
CA SER A 195 -4.80 15.62 5.87
C SER A 195 -4.69 17.16 5.89
N GLU A 196 -3.48 17.68 6.08
CA GLU A 196 -3.20 19.13 6.04
C GLU A 196 -3.27 19.67 4.59
N ALA A 197 -3.14 20.99 4.43
CA ALA A 197 -3.19 21.67 3.14
C ALA A 197 -2.12 21.19 2.13
N THR A 198 -2.37 21.41 0.83
CA THR A 198 -1.48 20.96 -0.26
C THR A 198 -0.16 21.72 -0.33
N ASP A 199 -0.03 22.87 0.33
CA ASP A 199 1.21 23.62 0.48
C ASP A 199 2.03 23.20 1.72
N HIS A 200 1.50 22.30 2.56
CA HIS A 200 2.16 21.84 3.78
C HIS A 200 3.57 21.27 3.48
N PRO A 201 4.59 21.50 4.34
CA PRO A 201 5.96 21.01 4.13
C PRO A 201 6.09 19.50 3.87
N LEU A 202 5.18 18.70 4.42
CA LEU A 202 5.13 17.26 4.20
C LEU A 202 4.25 16.82 3.02
N ALA A 203 3.44 17.69 2.41
CA ALA A 203 2.61 17.35 1.25
C ALA A 203 3.49 17.01 0.03
N TYR A 204 3.51 15.74 -0.39
CA TYR A 204 4.39 15.23 -1.45
C TYR A 204 3.65 14.80 -2.70
N VAL A 205 2.51 14.13 -2.52
CA VAL A 205 1.63 13.67 -3.60
C VAL A 205 0.23 14.16 -3.27
N ARG A 206 -0.59 14.42 -4.30
CA ARG A 206 -2.03 14.65 -4.18
C ARG A 206 -2.76 13.63 -5.02
N HIS A 207 -3.76 12.98 -4.46
CA HIS A 207 -4.60 12.01 -5.16
C HIS A 207 -5.94 12.66 -5.55
N ALA A 208 -6.38 12.50 -6.80
CA ALA A 208 -7.63 13.09 -7.30
C ALA A 208 -8.88 12.25 -7.00
N PHE A 209 -8.70 10.98 -6.59
CA PHE A 209 -9.77 10.03 -6.25
C PHE A 209 -10.78 9.84 -7.39
N GLY A 210 -10.29 9.74 -8.62
CA GLY A 210 -11.12 9.64 -9.82
C GLY A 210 -11.99 8.38 -9.86
N GLY A 211 -11.63 7.33 -9.13
CA GLY A 211 -12.52 6.19 -8.83
C GLY A 211 -13.07 5.45 -10.06
N SER A 212 -12.42 5.57 -11.22
CA SER A 212 -12.94 5.15 -12.53
C SER A 212 -13.22 3.65 -12.66
N TRP A 213 -12.78 2.84 -11.70
CA TRP A 213 -13.09 1.42 -11.61
C TRP A 213 -14.40 1.13 -10.86
N ARG A 214 -14.88 2.02 -9.98
CA ARG A 214 -16.08 1.81 -9.16
C ARG A 214 -17.36 1.79 -10.00
N THR A 215 -17.41 2.59 -11.05
CA THR A 215 -18.54 2.63 -12.01
C THR A 215 -18.77 1.32 -12.76
N LYS A 216 -17.80 0.41 -12.79
CA LYS A 216 -17.95 -0.89 -13.49
C LYS A 216 -18.49 -2.02 -12.60
N ILE A 217 -18.67 -1.78 -11.31
CA ILE A 217 -19.19 -2.79 -10.36
C ILE A 217 -20.70 -2.60 -10.15
N GLU A 218 -21.26 -1.46 -10.56
CA GLU A 218 -22.68 -1.11 -10.41
C GLU A 218 -23.53 -1.36 -11.67
N GLU A 219 -22.97 -1.95 -12.73
CA GLU A 219 -23.68 -2.43 -13.93
C GLU A 219 -23.74 -3.96 -13.99
#